data_AF-A0A9Q1AM79-F1
#
_entry.id   AF-A0A9Q1AM79-F1
#
_cell.length_a   1.000
_cell.length_b   1.000
_cell.length_c   1.000
_cell.angle_alpha   90.00
_cell.angle_beta   90.00
_cell.angle_gamma   90.00
#
_symmetry.space_group_name_H-M   'P 1'
#
loop_
_entity.id
_entity.type
_entity.pdbx_description
1 polymer ?
#
loop_
_entity_poly.entity_id
_entity_poly.type
_entity_poly.pdbx_seq_one_letter_code
_entity_poly.pdbx_strand_id
1 'polypeptide(L)'
;MSEEEKLLKEAKKLAWEDRLLHKNWKVRNEANIDLASLCNSISDPKDSRLREFAPLFRKTVVDSNAPVQEKALDALIAFLRAADADAGRYAKEVCDAIVAKCLTGRPKTVEKAQAAFMLWLELEAVEVFL
;
A
#
# COMPACT_ATOMS: atom_id res chain seq x y z
N MET A 1 -29.66 -6.41 -1.02
CA MET A 1 -28.21 -6.45 -0.77
C MET A 1 -27.75 -7.90 -0.76
N SER A 2 -26.77 -8.25 -1.58
CA SER A 2 -26.16 -9.58 -1.60
C SER A 2 -25.38 -9.85 -0.31
N GLU A 3 -25.10 -11.12 0.00
CA GLU A 3 -24.25 -11.47 1.16
C GLU A 3 -22.85 -10.86 1.06
N GLU A 4 -22.35 -10.72 -0.17
CA GLU A 4 -21.07 -10.06 -0.45
C GLU A 4 -21.09 -8.57 -0.12
N GLU A 5 -22.12 -7.85 -0.55
CA GLU A 5 -22.27 -6.43 -0.22
C GLU A 5 -22.38 -6.20 1.29
N LYS A 6 -23.09 -7.10 2.00
CA LYS A 6 -23.16 -7.06 3.47
C LYS A 6 -21.79 -7.27 4.09
N LEU A 7 -21.03 -8.27 3.62
CA LEU A 7 -19.67 -8.54 4.11
C LEU A 7 -18.73 -7.34 3.89
N LEU A 8 -18.72 -6.77 2.69
CA LEU A 8 -17.87 -5.62 2.37
C LEU A 8 -18.24 -4.41 3.24
N LYS A 9 -19.54 -4.16 3.47
CA LYS A 9 -20.01 -3.08 4.33
C LYS A 9 -19.60 -3.26 5.78
N GLU A 10 -19.75 -4.46 6.34
CA GLU A 10 -19.35 -4.76 7.73
C GLU A 10 -17.83 -4.68 7.89
N ALA A 11 -17.06 -5.15 6.91
CA ALA A 11 -15.60 -5.08 6.94
C ALA A 11 -15.05 -3.65 7.02
N LYS A 12 -15.78 -2.63 6.54
CA LYS A 12 -15.34 -1.22 6.66
C LYS A 12 -15.26 -0.73 8.12
N LYS A 13 -15.87 -1.43 9.07
CA LYS A 13 -15.80 -1.10 10.51
C LYS A 13 -14.56 -1.68 11.21
N LEU A 14 -13.86 -2.61 10.56
CA LEU A 14 -12.67 -3.25 11.12
C LEU A 14 -11.45 -2.33 11.00
N ALA A 15 -10.43 -2.56 11.83
CA ALA A 15 -9.16 -1.87 11.74
C ALA A 15 -8.43 -2.19 10.43
N TRP A 16 -7.47 -1.34 10.03
CA TRP A 16 -6.77 -1.51 8.76
C TRP A 16 -6.11 -2.88 8.60
N GLU A 17 -5.39 -3.36 9.62
CA GLU A 17 -4.71 -4.65 9.56
C GLU A 17 -5.72 -5.80 9.36
N ASP A 18 -6.85 -5.79 10.07
CA ASP A 18 -7.89 -6.82 9.95
C ASP A 18 -8.52 -6.84 8.55
N ARG A 19 -8.69 -5.65 7.94
CA ARG A 19 -9.23 -5.52 6.58
C ARG A 19 -8.23 -5.97 5.52
N LEU A 20 -6.99 -5.52 5.65
CA LEU A 20 -5.91 -5.79 4.68
C LEU A 20 -5.40 -7.23 4.75
N LEU A 21 -5.58 -7.93 5.87
CA LEU A 21 -5.22 -9.34 6.05
C LEU A 21 -6.45 -10.25 6.13
N HIS A 22 -7.62 -9.75 5.77
CA HIS A 22 -8.86 -10.51 5.87
C HIS A 22 -8.85 -11.78 5.01
N LYS A 23 -9.48 -12.86 5.49
CA LYS A 23 -9.56 -14.14 4.76
C LYS A 23 -10.20 -14.03 3.37
N ASN A 24 -11.16 -13.11 3.20
CA ASN A 24 -11.82 -12.84 1.92
C ASN A 24 -11.00 -11.83 1.10
N TRP A 25 -10.52 -12.25 -0.07
CA TRP A 25 -9.70 -11.42 -0.96
C TRP A 25 -10.41 -10.15 -1.45
N LYS A 26 -11.74 -10.15 -1.59
CA LYS A 26 -12.49 -8.95 -1.99
C LYS A 26 -12.47 -7.87 -0.90
N VAL A 27 -12.48 -8.28 0.37
CA VAL A 27 -12.31 -7.36 1.50
C VAL A 27 -10.91 -6.74 1.46
N ARG A 28 -9.86 -7.54 1.22
CA ARG A 28 -8.49 -7.03 1.08
C ARG A 28 -8.34 -6.11 -0.12
N ASN A 29 -8.97 -6.45 -1.25
CA ASN A 29 -8.98 -5.62 -2.46
C ASN A 29 -9.59 -4.24 -2.18
N GLU A 30 -10.79 -4.22 -1.59
CA GLU A 30 -11.50 -3.00 -1.20
C GLU A 30 -10.71 -2.19 -0.17
N ALA A 31 -10.06 -2.86 0.80
CA ALA A 31 -9.23 -2.20 1.79
C ALA A 31 -8.04 -1.47 1.17
N ASN A 32 -7.36 -2.07 0.17
CA ASN A 32 -6.28 -1.39 -0.53
C ASN A 32 -6.79 -0.20 -1.38
N ILE A 33 -7.98 -0.31 -1.98
CA ILE A 33 -8.62 0.82 -2.70
C ILE A 33 -8.92 1.97 -1.73
N ASP A 34 -9.55 1.67 -0.60
CA ASP A 34 -9.89 2.65 0.43
C ASP A 34 -8.61 3.29 1.01
N LEU A 35 -7.55 2.49 1.24
CA LEU A 35 -6.26 2.99 1.74
C LEU A 35 -5.58 3.93 0.73
N ALA A 36 -5.57 3.58 -0.55
CA ALA A 36 -5.04 4.44 -1.61
C ALA A 36 -5.82 5.77 -1.67
N SER A 37 -7.15 5.72 -1.60
CA SER A 37 -7.99 6.92 -1.56
C SER A 37 -7.69 7.79 -0.34
N LEU A 38 -7.47 7.18 0.82
CA LEU A 38 -7.13 7.90 2.04
C LEU A 38 -5.77 8.58 1.92
N CYS A 39 -4.74 7.87 1.44
CA CYS A 39 -3.41 8.44 1.24
C CYS A 39 -3.45 9.63 0.26
N ASN A 40 -4.18 9.51 -0.85
CA ASN A 40 -4.35 10.60 -1.82
C ASN A 40 -5.08 11.84 -1.24
N SER A 41 -5.82 11.69 -0.14
CA SER A 41 -6.50 12.80 0.54
C SER A 41 -5.63 13.50 1.59
N ILE A 42 -4.47 12.92 1.94
CA ILE A 42 -3.54 13.49 2.92
C ILE A 42 -2.68 14.53 2.19
N SER A 43 -2.73 15.77 2.66
CA SER A 43 -1.91 16.88 2.14
C SER A 43 -0.74 17.25 3.04
N ASP A 44 -0.78 16.86 4.32
CA ASP A 44 0.32 17.07 5.26
C ASP A 44 1.17 15.78 5.34
N PRO A 45 2.43 15.80 4.90
CA PRO A 45 3.29 14.62 4.96
C PRO A 45 3.65 14.19 6.39
N LYS A 46 3.39 15.03 7.40
CA LYS A 46 3.56 14.69 8.82
C LYS A 46 2.30 14.14 9.48
N ASP A 47 1.25 13.88 8.71
CA ASP A 47 0.01 13.30 9.21
C ASP A 47 0.29 11.97 9.92
N SER A 48 -0.08 11.89 11.20
CA SER A 48 0.15 10.73 12.06
C SER A 48 -0.39 9.42 11.49
N ARG A 49 -1.43 9.46 10.65
CA ARG A 49 -2.04 8.29 10.03
C ARG A 49 -1.08 7.57 9.07
N LEU A 50 -0.17 8.30 8.42
CA LEU A 50 0.82 7.70 7.52
C LEU A 50 1.72 6.70 8.28
N ARG A 51 2.08 7.01 9.53
CA ARG A 51 2.87 6.11 10.39
C ARG A 51 2.14 4.83 10.75
N GLU A 52 0.80 4.86 10.82
CA GLU A 52 -0.02 3.67 11.05
C GLU A 52 -0.06 2.77 9.82
N PHE A 53 0.03 3.34 8.61
CA PHE A 53 -0.08 2.60 7.35
C PHE A 53 1.23 1.96 6.91
N ALA A 54 2.35 2.64 7.15
CA ALA A 54 3.66 2.24 6.62
C ALA A 54 4.05 0.78 6.92
N PRO A 55 3.90 0.25 8.16
CA PRO A 55 4.26 -1.14 8.48
C PRO A 55 3.39 -2.19 7.77
N LEU A 56 2.21 -1.80 7.27
CA LEU A 56 1.24 -2.72 6.66
C LEU A 56 1.72 -3.18 5.28
N PHE A 57 2.46 -2.33 4.55
CA PHE A 57 2.83 -2.57 3.16
C PHE A 57 3.69 -3.82 2.96
N ARG A 58 4.57 -4.15 3.91
CA ARG A 58 5.38 -5.37 3.85
C ARG A 58 4.51 -6.62 3.66
N LYS A 59 3.34 -6.68 4.31
CA LYS A 59 2.42 -7.83 4.25
C LYS A 59 1.45 -7.74 3.07
N THR A 60 1.09 -6.55 2.61
CA THR A 60 0.05 -6.39 1.56
C THR A 60 0.60 -6.54 0.14
N VAL A 61 1.82 -6.08 -0.15
CA VAL A 61 2.40 -6.17 -1.50
C VAL A 61 2.77 -7.61 -1.91
N VAL A 62 2.75 -8.54 -0.97
CA VAL A 62 3.02 -9.97 -1.20
C VAL A 62 1.76 -10.82 -1.30
N ASP A 63 0.58 -10.20 -1.44
CA ASP A 63 -0.69 -10.93 -1.56
C ASP A 63 -0.64 -11.95 -2.70
N SER A 64 -1.14 -13.15 -2.44
CA SER A 64 -1.18 -14.23 -3.43
C SER A 64 -2.23 -14.00 -4.53
N ASN A 65 -3.19 -13.11 -4.31
CA ASN A 65 -4.24 -12.78 -5.27
C ASN A 65 -3.79 -11.57 -6.12
N ALA A 66 -3.57 -11.79 -7.42
CA ALA A 66 -3.01 -10.77 -8.32
C ALA A 66 -3.77 -9.43 -8.34
N PRO A 67 -5.12 -9.40 -8.44
CA PRO A 67 -5.89 -8.16 -8.27
C PRO A 67 -5.61 -7.41 -6.97
N VAL A 68 -5.55 -8.12 -5.84
CA VAL A 68 -5.27 -7.52 -4.53
C VAL A 68 -3.85 -6.97 -4.49
N GLN A 69 -2.88 -7.74 -5.01
CA GLN A 69 -1.47 -7.33 -5.07
C GLN A 69 -1.30 -6.04 -5.89
N GLU A 70 -1.94 -5.95 -7.05
CA GLU A 70 -1.92 -4.73 -7.87
C GLU A 70 -2.50 -3.53 -7.10
N LYS A 71 -3.56 -3.74 -6.32
CA LYS A 71 -4.14 -2.67 -5.48
C LYS A 71 -3.30 -2.32 -4.26
N ALA A 72 -2.58 -3.27 -3.68
CA ALA A 72 -1.61 -2.98 -2.63
C ALA A 72 -0.46 -2.11 -3.14
N LEU A 73 0.00 -2.33 -4.37
CA LEU A 73 0.99 -1.45 -5.00
C LEU A 73 0.41 -0.06 -5.32
N ASP A 74 -0.85 0.04 -5.77
CA ASP A 74 -1.54 1.34 -5.93
C ASP A 74 -1.58 2.12 -4.61
N ALA A 75 -1.90 1.43 -3.50
CA ALA A 75 -1.93 2.02 -2.16
C ALA A 75 -0.55 2.45 -1.68
N LEU A 76 0.49 1.65 -1.95
CA LEU A 76 1.87 2.00 -1.61
C LEU A 76 2.33 3.25 -2.36
N ILE A 77 2.05 3.34 -3.67
CA ILE A 77 2.38 4.50 -4.48
C ILE A 77 1.68 5.75 -3.94
N ALA A 78 0.40 5.65 -3.57
CA ALA A 78 -0.34 6.76 -2.97
C ALA A 78 0.24 7.17 -1.62
N PHE A 79 0.63 6.21 -0.78
CA PHE A 79 1.31 6.46 0.50
C PHE A 79 2.64 7.20 0.30
N LEU A 80 3.50 6.73 -0.61
CA LEU A 80 4.82 7.33 -0.85
C LEU A 80 4.73 8.74 -1.41
N ARG A 81 3.68 9.06 -2.17
CA ARG A 81 3.41 10.43 -2.63
C ARG A 81 2.95 11.37 -1.54
N ALA A 82 2.32 10.84 -0.50
CA ALA A 82 1.80 11.61 0.62
C ALA A 82 2.83 11.76 1.75
N ALA A 83 3.76 10.82 1.91
CA ALA A 83 4.74 10.80 3.00
C ALA A 83 5.97 11.67 2.73
N ASP A 84 6.71 12.02 3.79
CA ASP A 84 8.06 12.56 3.72
C ASP A 84 9.12 11.45 3.86
N ALA A 85 10.39 11.87 3.99
CA ALA A 85 11.53 10.97 4.12
C ALA A 85 11.48 10.07 5.37
N ASP A 86 10.65 10.35 6.39
CA ASP A 86 10.46 9.46 7.55
C ASP A 86 10.00 8.05 7.13
N ALA A 87 9.36 7.96 5.95
CA ALA A 87 8.99 6.69 5.34
C ALA A 87 10.20 5.77 5.12
N GLY A 88 11.42 6.32 4.88
CA GLY A 88 12.63 5.56 4.50
C GLY A 88 12.96 4.40 5.43
N ARG A 89 12.55 4.50 6.71
CA ARG A 89 12.66 3.44 7.72
C ARG A 89 12.02 2.11 7.32
N TYR A 90 10.97 2.14 6.49
CA TYR A 90 10.26 0.96 6.01
C TYR A 90 10.72 0.51 4.62
N ALA A 91 11.56 1.30 3.94
CA ALA A 91 11.95 1.05 2.55
C ALA A 91 12.58 -0.32 2.37
N LYS A 92 13.53 -0.71 3.24
CA LYS A 92 14.21 -2.01 3.13
C LYS A 92 13.22 -3.17 3.11
N GLU A 93 12.35 -3.26 4.12
CA GLU A 93 11.47 -4.42 4.27
C GLU A 93 10.38 -4.49 3.19
N VAL A 94 9.88 -3.34 2.72
CA VAL A 94 8.90 -3.27 1.64
C VAL A 94 9.56 -3.57 0.30
N CYS A 95 10.76 -3.05 0.04
CA CYS A 95 11.50 -3.33 -1.20
C CYS A 95 11.88 -4.81 -1.32
N ASP A 96 12.36 -5.43 -0.23
CA ASP A 96 12.64 -6.88 -0.19
C ASP A 96 11.37 -7.68 -0.55
N ALA A 97 10.22 -7.27 -0.03
CA ALA A 97 8.92 -7.90 -0.30
C ALA A 97 8.48 -7.73 -1.78
N ILE A 98 8.69 -6.54 -2.36
CA ILE A 98 8.41 -6.26 -3.78
C ILE A 98 9.32 -7.09 -4.69
N VAL A 99 10.63 -7.16 -4.40
CA VAL A 99 11.59 -7.95 -5.17
C VAL A 99 11.18 -9.42 -5.16
N ALA A 100 10.76 -9.94 -4.01
CA ALA A 100 10.37 -11.34 -3.87
C ALA A 100 9.08 -11.73 -4.60
N LYS A 101 8.15 -10.81 -4.82
CA LYS A 101 6.77 -11.14 -5.27
C LYS A 101 6.20 -10.33 -6.43
N CYS A 102 6.77 -9.19 -6.77
CA CYS A 102 6.19 -8.27 -7.76
C CYS A 102 7.01 -8.19 -9.05
N LEU A 103 8.34 -8.33 -8.99
CA LEU A 103 9.23 -8.13 -10.14
C LEU A 103 9.19 -9.24 -11.20
N THR A 104 8.67 -10.41 -10.84
CA THR A 104 8.39 -11.49 -11.79
C THR A 104 6.90 -11.62 -12.10
N GLY A 105 6.11 -10.60 -11.73
CA GLY A 105 4.66 -10.56 -11.92
C GLY A 105 4.25 -10.20 -13.34
N ARG A 106 2.98 -9.79 -13.50
CA ARG A 106 2.47 -9.26 -14.77
C ARG A 106 3.15 -7.92 -15.10
N PRO A 107 3.23 -7.51 -16.39
CA PRO A 107 3.86 -6.25 -16.77
C PRO A 107 3.39 -5.04 -15.94
N LYS A 108 2.08 -4.90 -15.72
CA LYS A 108 1.51 -3.84 -14.89
C LYS A 108 1.95 -3.89 -13.42
N THR A 109 2.13 -5.08 -12.85
CA THR A 109 2.63 -5.26 -11.49
C THR A 109 4.09 -4.80 -11.40
N VAL A 110 4.90 -5.16 -12.40
CA VAL A 110 6.31 -4.76 -12.49
C VAL A 110 6.44 -3.24 -12.65
N GLU A 111 5.64 -2.62 -13.53
CA GLU A 111 5.60 -1.17 -13.72
C GLU A 111 5.27 -0.43 -12.42
N LYS A 112 4.29 -0.91 -11.64
CA LYS A 112 3.93 -0.33 -10.34
C LYS A 112 5.02 -0.53 -9.29
N ALA A 113 5.65 -1.70 -9.26
CA ALA A 113 6.79 -1.96 -8.38
C ALA A 113 7.96 -1.00 -8.69
N GLN A 114 8.27 -0.79 -9.96
CA GLN A 114 9.29 0.17 -10.39
C GLN A 114 8.91 1.60 -10.00
N ALA A 115 7.65 2.00 -10.18
CA ALA A 115 7.17 3.31 -9.75
C ALA A 115 7.32 3.52 -8.23
N ALA A 116 7.03 2.50 -7.42
CA ALA A 116 7.25 2.56 -5.98
C ALA A 116 8.74 2.73 -5.62
N PHE A 117 9.65 2.05 -6.33
CA PHE A 117 11.10 2.25 -6.13
C PHE A 117 11.55 3.66 -6.50
N MET A 118 11.05 4.22 -7.60
CA MET A 118 11.39 5.60 -7.99
C MET A 118 10.93 6.61 -6.94
N LEU A 119 9.73 6.43 -6.37
CA LEU A 119 9.24 7.29 -5.29
C LEU A 119 10.08 7.17 -4.02
N TRP A 120 10.53 5.97 -3.66
CA TRP A 120 11.47 5.80 -2.55
C TRP A 120 12.77 6.58 -2.80
N LEU A 121 13.34 6.49 -4.00
CA LEU A 121 14.54 7.24 -4.36
C LEU A 121 14.32 8.76 -4.29
N GLU A 122 13.16 9.25 -4.71
CA GLU A 122 12.81 10.66 -4.60
C GLU A 122 12.77 11.15 -3.15
N LEU A 123 12.13 10.38 -2.25
CA LEU A 123 12.06 10.72 -0.82
C LEU A 123 13.45 10.77 -0.15
N GLU A 124 14.32 9.82 -0.47
CA GLU A 124 15.70 9.77 0.06
C GLU A 124 16.57 10.90 -0.52
N ALA A 125 16.38 11.26 -1.80
CA ALA A 125 17.15 12.33 -2.43
C ALA A 125 16.80 13.72 -1.87
N VAL A 126 15.55 13.92 -1.42
CA VAL A 126 15.12 15.19 -0.82
C VAL A 126 15.88 15.50 0.48
N GLU A 127 16.33 14.50 1.25
CA GLU A 127 17.14 14.73 2.46
C GLU A 127 18.55 15.25 2.17
N VAL A 128 19.09 15.02 0.96
CA VAL A 128 20.47 15.39 0.62
C VAL A 128 20.60 16.86 0.17
N PHE A 129 19.49 17.47 -0.26
CA PHE A 129 19.49 18.80 -0.88
C PHE A 129 18.69 19.86 -0.09
N LEU A 130 18.22 19.53 1.11
CA LEU A 130 17.64 20.46 2.10
C LEU A 130 18.52 20.54 3.34
#